data_AF-A0A098B500-F1
#
_entry.id   AF-A0A098B500-F1
#
_cell.length_a   1.000
_cell.length_b   1.000
_cell.length_c   1.000
_cell.angle_alpha   90.00
_cell.angle_beta   90.00
_cell.angle_gamma   90.00
#
_symmetry.space_group_name_H-M   'P 1'
#
loop_
_entity.id
_entity.type
_entity.pdbx_description
1 polymer ?
#
loop_
_entity_poly.entity_id
_entity_poly.type
_entity_poly.pdbx_seq_one_letter_code
_entity_poly.pdbx_strand_id
1 'polypeptide(L)'
;MEWRNSEGYPDPTPYEALKAVKVYRPMVYICSPFAGDTDRNIERAKGYCRLAVSRGCIPLAPHLHYPQFMDDGDKQQRELGLWFALILLGKCDELWVFGSHISSGMAAEIAKAERRGMPIRYFEGEEVGR
;
A
#
# COMPACT_ATOMS: atom_id res chain seq x y z
N MET A 1 -7.68 -7.10 26.60
CA MET A 1 -6.58 -6.57 27.44
C MET A 1 -7.07 -6.57 28.86
N GLU A 2 -6.34 -7.22 29.76
CA GLU A 2 -6.77 -7.46 31.14
C GLU A 2 -6.26 -6.36 32.07
N TRP A 3 -7.13 -5.86 32.95
CA TRP A 3 -6.80 -4.87 33.99
C TRP A 3 -6.03 -5.49 35.17
N ARG A 4 -5.93 -6.82 35.19
CA ARG A 4 -5.35 -7.59 36.29
C ARG A 4 -4.20 -8.44 35.76
N ASN A 5 -3.20 -8.65 36.60
CA ASN A 5 -2.10 -9.57 36.30
C ASN A 5 -2.55 -11.05 36.42
N SER A 6 -1.63 -11.98 36.15
CA SER A 6 -1.87 -13.43 36.21
C SER A 6 -2.30 -13.94 37.60
N GLU A 7 -2.09 -13.16 38.65
CA GLU A 7 -2.51 -13.47 40.02
C GLU A 7 -3.84 -12.79 40.40
N GLY A 8 -4.45 -12.03 39.48
CA GLY A 8 -5.74 -11.40 39.67
C GLY A 8 -5.71 -10.05 40.39
N TYR A 9 -4.52 -9.50 40.69
CA TYR A 9 -4.36 -8.17 41.28
C TYR A 9 -4.51 -7.08 40.21
N PRO A 10 -5.10 -5.92 40.53
CA PRO A 10 -5.10 -4.76 39.64
C PRO A 10 -3.67 -4.39 39.23
N ASP A 11 -3.44 -4.29 37.93
CA ASP A 11 -2.13 -3.96 37.36
C ASP A 11 -2.28 -2.82 36.32
N PRO A 12 -2.49 -1.58 36.79
CA PRO A 12 -2.84 -0.45 35.93
C PRO A 12 -1.68 -0.03 35.01
N THR A 13 -0.43 -0.20 35.44
CA THR A 13 0.74 0.29 34.68
C THR A 13 0.96 -0.50 33.39
N PRO A 14 1.00 -1.85 33.37
CA PRO A 14 1.05 -2.63 32.14
C PRO A 14 -0.22 -2.47 31.30
N TYR A 15 -1.39 -2.36 31.93
CA TYR A 15 -2.64 -2.13 31.21
C TYR A 15 -2.62 -0.80 30.42
N GLU A 16 -2.23 0.30 31.08
CA GLU A 16 -2.13 1.62 30.45
C GLU A 16 -1.02 1.65 29.39
N ALA A 17 0.12 1.02 29.66
CA ALA A 17 1.21 0.91 28.70
C ALA A 17 0.75 0.15 27.44
N LEU A 18 0.13 -1.02 27.59
CA LEU A 18 -0.36 -1.83 26.47
C LEU A 18 -1.49 -1.13 25.69
N LYS A 19 -2.37 -0.40 26.38
CA LYS A 19 -3.40 0.42 25.74
C LYS A 19 -2.82 1.59 24.94
N ALA A 20 -1.67 2.12 25.36
CA ALA A 20 -0.96 3.19 24.67
C ALA A 20 -0.07 2.71 23.51
N VAL A 21 0.25 1.40 23.44
CA VAL A 21 1.01 0.83 22.32
C VAL A 21 0.20 0.95 21.03
N LYS A 22 0.69 1.76 20.10
CA LYS A 22 0.19 1.75 18.73
C LYS A 22 0.69 0.47 18.04
N VAL A 23 -0.24 -0.37 17.58
CA VAL A 23 0.09 -1.53 16.77
C VAL A 23 0.79 -1.05 15.50
N TYR A 24 2.00 -1.57 15.25
CA TYR A 24 2.73 -1.28 14.02
C TYR A 24 1.90 -1.71 12.80
N ARG A 25 1.87 -0.86 11.79
CA ARG A 25 1.16 -1.10 10.53
C ARG A 25 2.15 -1.02 9.37
N PRO A 26 2.38 -2.10 8.63
CA PRO A 26 3.30 -2.07 7.50
C PRO A 26 2.74 -1.16 6.41
N MET A 27 3.61 -0.39 5.78
CA MET A 27 3.28 0.43 4.62
C MET A 27 3.40 -0.43 3.36
N VAL A 28 2.31 -0.55 2.61
CA VAL A 28 2.23 -1.40 1.43
C VAL A 28 2.03 -0.56 0.18
N TYR A 29 2.90 -0.75 -0.80
CA TYR A 29 2.78 -0.09 -2.09
C TYR A 29 1.79 -0.85 -2.96
N ILE A 30 0.76 -0.17 -3.46
CA ILE A 30 -0.24 -0.75 -4.36
C ILE A 30 0.19 -0.52 -5.81
N CYS A 31 0.53 -1.61 -6.49
CA CYS A 31 0.93 -1.66 -7.88
C CYS A 31 -0.22 -2.24 -8.70
N SER A 32 -0.84 -1.43 -9.56
CA SER A 32 -1.95 -1.86 -10.41
C SER A 32 -2.03 -1.04 -11.69
N PRO A 33 -2.71 -1.53 -12.74
CA PRO A 33 -2.97 -0.74 -13.94
C PRO A 33 -3.68 0.57 -13.60
N PHE A 34 -3.24 1.66 -14.22
CA PHE A 34 -3.89 2.97 -14.12
C PHE A 34 -4.43 3.41 -15.49
N ALA A 35 -3.57 3.40 -16.52
CA ALA A 35 -3.94 3.76 -17.89
C ALA A 35 -4.89 2.74 -18.57
N GLY A 36 -5.57 3.17 -19.63
CA GLY A 36 -6.57 2.38 -20.35
C GLY A 36 -7.98 2.78 -19.92
N ASP A 37 -8.70 1.88 -19.25
CA ASP A 37 -10.00 2.18 -18.63
C ASP A 37 -9.78 2.85 -17.27
N THR A 38 -9.41 4.13 -17.31
CA THR A 38 -8.93 4.89 -16.15
C THR A 38 -9.94 4.95 -15.01
N ASP A 39 -11.23 5.19 -15.30
CA ASP A 39 -12.27 5.28 -14.27
C ASP A 39 -12.43 3.94 -13.52
N ARG A 40 -12.47 2.84 -14.28
CA ARG A 40 -12.53 1.50 -13.69
C ARG A 40 -11.28 1.16 -12.89
N ASN A 41 -10.10 1.51 -13.42
CA ASN A 41 -8.83 1.26 -12.77
C ASN A 41 -8.70 2.06 -11.46
N ILE A 42 -9.16 3.31 -11.44
CA ILE A 42 -9.22 4.14 -10.22
C ILE A 42 -10.09 3.47 -9.16
N GLU A 43 -11.28 2.99 -9.52
CA GLU A 43 -12.16 2.36 -8.53
C GLU A 43 -11.58 1.03 -8.01
N ARG A 44 -10.94 0.25 -8.89
CA ARG A 44 -10.22 -0.96 -8.48
C ARG A 44 -9.07 -0.65 -7.54
N ALA A 45 -8.24 0.35 -7.86
CA ALA A 45 -7.12 0.78 -7.01
C ALA A 45 -7.60 1.25 -5.63
N LYS A 46 -8.72 2.00 -5.56
CA LYS A 46 -9.36 2.35 -4.27
C LYS A 46 -9.81 1.09 -3.51
N GLY A 47 -10.35 0.09 -4.20
CA GLY A 47 -10.68 -1.21 -3.63
C GLY A 47 -9.47 -1.93 -3.03
N TYR A 48 -8.34 -1.97 -3.75
CA TYR A 48 -7.10 -2.55 -3.25
C TYR A 48 -6.56 -1.81 -2.03
N CYS A 49 -6.63 -0.47 -2.01
CA CYS A 49 -6.29 0.32 -0.83
C CYS A 49 -7.19 -0.03 0.37
N ARG A 50 -8.51 -0.22 0.15
CA ARG A 50 -9.44 -0.65 1.21
C ARG A 50 -9.09 -2.04 1.75
N LEU A 51 -8.69 -2.98 0.87
CA LEU A 51 -8.21 -4.31 1.26
C LEU A 51 -6.94 -4.23 2.12
N ALA A 52 -5.98 -3.37 1.76
CA ALA A 52 -4.79 -3.17 2.58
C ALA A 52 -5.14 -2.60 3.97
N VAL A 53 -6.05 -1.63 4.03
CA VAL A 53 -6.53 -1.08 5.31
C VAL A 53 -7.22 -2.15 6.16
N SER A 54 -8.07 -3.00 5.57
CA SER A 54 -8.74 -4.08 6.30
C SER A 54 -7.76 -5.14 6.81
N ARG A 55 -6.62 -5.32 6.14
CA ARG A 55 -5.49 -6.16 6.57
C ARG A 55 -4.53 -5.45 7.54
N GLY A 56 -4.89 -4.27 8.07
CA GLY A 56 -4.09 -3.53 9.05
C GLY A 56 -2.86 -2.82 8.49
N CYS A 57 -2.78 -2.66 7.17
CA CYS A 57 -1.67 -2.00 6.49
C CYS A 57 -1.96 -0.51 6.22
N ILE A 58 -0.92 0.26 5.91
CA ILE A 58 -1.00 1.63 5.40
C ILE A 58 -0.81 1.57 3.87
N PRO A 59 -1.85 1.71 3.04
CA PRO A 59 -1.68 1.66 1.59
C PRO A 59 -1.08 2.94 1.02
N LEU A 60 -0.25 2.77 0.00
CA LEU A 60 0.23 3.86 -0.84
C LEU A 60 0.02 3.52 -2.32
N ALA A 61 -0.79 4.33 -3.01
CA ALA A 61 -1.05 4.21 -4.44
C ALA A 61 -0.74 5.54 -5.14
N PRO A 62 0.52 5.79 -5.55
CA PRO A 62 0.91 7.08 -6.12
C PRO A 62 0.12 7.48 -7.37
N HIS A 63 -0.30 6.49 -8.16
CA HIS A 63 -1.14 6.69 -9.35
C HIS A 63 -2.57 7.16 -9.03
N LEU A 64 -3.02 7.14 -7.76
CA LEU A 64 -4.25 7.82 -7.34
C LEU A 64 -3.99 9.25 -6.82
N HIS A 65 -2.76 9.54 -6.41
CA HIS A 65 -2.39 10.77 -5.72
C HIS A 65 -1.86 11.84 -6.68
N TYR A 66 -0.81 11.53 -7.45
CA TYR A 66 -0.16 12.51 -8.32
C TYR A 66 -1.06 13.04 -9.43
N PRO A 67 -1.90 12.24 -10.11
CA PRO A 67 -2.79 12.75 -11.15
C PRO A 67 -3.82 13.79 -10.67
N GLN A 68 -4.01 13.98 -9.36
CA GLN A 68 -4.89 15.01 -8.81
C GLN A 68 -4.31 16.44 -8.96
N PHE A 69 -3.00 16.55 -9.14
CA PHE A 69 -2.31 17.85 -9.21
C PHE A 69 -1.11 17.88 -10.16
N MET A 70 -0.79 16.77 -10.82
CA MET A 70 0.24 16.64 -11.86
C MET A 70 -0.42 16.15 -13.14
N ASP A 71 -0.06 16.74 -14.27
CA ASP A 71 -0.57 16.37 -15.59
C ASP A 71 0.22 15.18 -16.16
N ASP A 72 -0.42 14.01 -16.19
CA ASP A 72 0.14 12.77 -16.75
C ASP A 72 0.35 12.82 -18.27
N GLY A 73 -0.28 13.79 -18.96
CA GLY A 73 -0.09 14.11 -20.37
C GLY A 73 1.14 14.98 -20.64
N ASP A 74 1.61 15.73 -19.64
CA ASP A 74 2.88 16.45 -19.71
C ASP A 74 4.04 15.51 -19.38
N LYS A 75 5.00 15.40 -20.31
CA LYS A 75 6.10 14.45 -20.20
C LYS A 75 6.99 14.72 -18.97
N GLN A 76 7.26 15.98 -18.65
CA GLN A 76 8.16 16.33 -17.55
C GLN A 76 7.50 16.06 -16.19
N GLN A 77 6.23 16.43 -16.05
CA GLN A 77 5.45 16.14 -14.85
C GLN A 77 5.26 14.64 -14.65
N ARG A 78 4.96 13.90 -15.73
CA ARG A 78 4.85 12.43 -15.69
C ARG A 78 6.16 11.77 -15.22
N GLU A 79 7.30 12.16 -15.78
CA GLU A 79 8.60 11.63 -15.39
C GLU A 79 8.92 11.93 -13.92
N LEU A 80 8.60 13.14 -13.46
CA LEU A 80 8.76 13.55 -12.07
C LEU A 80 7.85 12.75 -11.11
N GLY A 81 6.59 12.55 -11.48
CA GLY A 81 5.63 11.76 -10.70
C GLY A 81 6.05 10.30 -10.56
N LEU A 82 6.52 9.68 -11.65
CA LEU A 82 7.07 8.32 -11.63
C LEU A 82 8.33 8.24 -10.75
N TRP A 83 9.20 9.23 -10.81
CA TRP A 83 10.39 9.28 -9.96
C TRP A 83 10.03 9.36 -8.46
N PHE A 84 9.10 10.24 -8.10
CA PHE A 84 8.60 10.32 -6.72
C PHE A 84 7.96 9.01 -6.26
N ALA A 85 7.16 8.37 -7.11
CA ALA A 85 6.53 7.08 -6.83
C ALA A 85 7.58 6.00 -6.49
N LEU A 86 8.68 5.92 -7.26
CA LEU A 86 9.77 4.98 -6.99
C LEU A 86 10.56 5.30 -5.70
N ILE A 87 10.66 6.57 -5.32
CA ILE A 87 11.25 6.96 -4.03
C ILE A 87 10.35 6.50 -2.88
N LEU A 88 9.04 6.71 -3.00
CA LEU A 88 8.06 6.31 -2.00
C LEU A 88 7.93 4.79 -1.88
N LEU A 89 8.03 4.05 -2.99
CA LEU A 89 8.22 2.59 -2.97
C LEU A 89 9.46 2.21 -2.14
N GLY A 90 10.52 3.02 -2.21
CA GLY A 90 11.69 2.90 -1.36
C GLY A 90 11.42 2.96 0.15
N LYS A 91 10.27 3.48 0.57
CA LYS A 91 9.87 3.62 1.98
C LYS A 91 8.86 2.58 2.43
N CYS A 92 8.26 1.83 1.50
CA CYS A 92 7.29 0.80 1.81
C CYS A 92 7.99 -0.48 2.32
N ASP A 93 7.24 -1.26 3.10
CA ASP A 93 7.67 -2.56 3.65
C ASP A 93 7.42 -3.70 2.64
N GLU A 94 6.36 -3.60 1.84
CA GLU A 94 6.00 -4.59 0.81
C GLU A 94 5.43 -3.93 -0.46
N LEU A 95 5.51 -4.67 -1.57
CA LEU A 95 4.84 -4.34 -2.84
C LEU A 95 3.69 -5.33 -3.09
N TRP A 96 2.48 -4.83 -3.30
CA TRP A 96 1.31 -5.63 -3.65
C TRP A 96 0.91 -5.35 -5.09
N VAL A 97 0.95 -6.38 -5.93
CA VAL A 97 0.70 -6.31 -7.37
C VAL A 97 -0.69 -6.87 -7.67
N PHE A 98 -1.51 -6.07 -8.35
CA PHE A 98 -2.87 -6.42 -8.74
C PHE A 98 -3.09 -6.23 -10.23
N GLY A 99 -4.01 -7.01 -10.80
CA GLY A 99 -4.45 -6.88 -12.19
C GLY A 99 -4.22 -8.14 -13.01
N SER A 100 -4.84 -8.21 -14.19
CA SER A 100 -4.71 -9.36 -15.11
C SER A 100 -3.49 -9.28 -16.02
N HIS A 101 -2.80 -8.14 -16.04
CA HIS A 101 -1.60 -7.91 -16.84
C HIS A 101 -0.66 -6.95 -16.13
N ILE A 102 0.61 -7.00 -16.50
CA ILE A 102 1.65 -6.09 -15.97
C ILE A 102 1.91 -5.01 -17.02
N SER A 103 1.61 -3.76 -16.68
CA SER A 103 1.94 -2.61 -17.52
C SER A 103 3.44 -2.24 -17.40
N SER A 104 3.94 -1.40 -18.31
CA SER A 104 5.33 -0.92 -18.25
C SER A 104 5.66 -0.17 -16.95
N GLY A 105 4.70 0.62 -16.43
CA GLY A 105 4.84 1.30 -15.14
C GLY A 105 4.95 0.31 -13.98
N MET A 106 4.09 -0.70 -13.98
CA MET A 106 4.12 -1.77 -12.96
C MET A 106 5.43 -2.56 -13.02
N ALA A 107 5.91 -2.88 -14.23
CA ALA A 107 7.18 -3.59 -14.39
C ALA A 107 8.37 -2.81 -13.78
N ALA A 108 8.38 -1.48 -13.91
CA ALA A 108 9.41 -0.63 -13.30
C ALA A 108 9.35 -0.65 -11.75
N GLU A 109 8.13 -0.63 -11.19
CA GLU A 109 7.91 -0.75 -9.74
C GLU A 109 8.33 -2.13 -9.22
N ILE A 110 7.94 -3.21 -9.90
CA ILE A 110 8.32 -4.59 -9.57
C ILE A 110 9.83 -4.75 -9.60
N ALA A 111 10.49 -4.34 -10.69
CA ALA A 111 11.95 -4.42 -10.81
C ALA A 111 12.67 -3.59 -9.73
N LYS A 112 12.08 -2.48 -9.26
CA LYS A 112 12.61 -1.70 -8.14
C LYS A 112 12.47 -2.45 -6.81
N ALA A 113 11.33 -3.09 -6.56
CA ALA A 113 11.10 -3.89 -5.36
C ALA A 113 12.02 -5.13 -5.31
N GLU A 114 12.16 -5.85 -6.42
CA GLU A 114 13.05 -7.02 -6.54
C GLU A 114 14.50 -6.64 -6.23
N ARG A 115 15.02 -5.56 -6.82
CA ARG A 115 16.38 -5.07 -6.54
C ARG A 115 16.62 -4.70 -5.08
N ARG A 116 15.55 -4.42 -4.32
CA ARG A 116 15.64 -4.09 -2.89
C ARG A 116 15.44 -5.30 -1.98
N GLY A 117 15.18 -6.49 -2.53
CA GLY A 117 14.77 -7.65 -1.74
C GLY A 117 13.46 -7.40 -0.98
N MET A 118 12.63 -6.48 -1.47
CA MET A 118 11.33 -6.19 -0.85
C MET A 118 10.38 -7.36 -1.10
N PRO A 119 9.59 -7.81 -0.12
CA PRO A 119 8.52 -8.77 -0.34
C PRO A 119 7.53 -8.28 -1.39
N ILE A 120 7.27 -9.11 -2.40
CA ILE A 120 6.29 -8.84 -3.47
C ILE A 120 5.17 -9.88 -3.37
N ARG A 121 3.93 -9.40 -3.28
CA ARG A 121 2.73 -10.25 -3.26
C ARG A 121 1.91 -9.99 -4.51
N TYR A 122 1.61 -11.06 -5.24
CA TYR A 122 0.74 -11.02 -6.41
C TYR A 122 -0.67 -11.44 -6.02
N PHE A 123 -1.66 -10.64 -6.45
CA PHE A 123 -3.07 -10.87 -6.16
C PHE A 123 -3.83 -11.12 -7.46
N GLU A 124 -4.31 -12.36 -7.61
CA GLU A 124 -5.09 -12.77 -8.78
C GLU A 124 -6.60 -12.74 -8.48
N GLY A 125 -7.39 -12.37 -9.50
CA GLY A 125 -8.79 -12.76 -9.73
C GLY A 125 -9.86 -12.41 -8.68
N GLU A 126 -9.73 -12.91 -7.45
CA GLU A 126 -10.85 -13.07 -6.50
C GLU A 126 -10.62 -12.50 -5.10
N GLU A 127 -9.39 -12.13 -4.71
CA GLU A 127 -9.11 -11.65 -3.34
C GLU A 127 -9.64 -10.24 -3.02
N VAL A 128 -10.23 -9.55 -3.99
CA VAL A 128 -10.61 -8.12 -3.88
C VAL A 128 -12.12 -7.93 -3.67
N GLY A 129 -12.90 -9.02 -3.68
CA GLY A 129 -14.36 -8.98 -3.67
C GLY A 129 -15.06 -9.46 -2.39
N ARG A 130 -14.36 -9.63 -1.26
CA ARG A 130 -14.96 -10.03 0.02
C ARG A 130 -14.74 -8.99 1.11
#